data_AF-A0A1A8IS00-F1
#
_entry.id   AF-A0A1A8IS00-F1
#
_cell.length_a   1.000
_cell.length_b   1.000
_cell.length_c   1.000
_cell.angle_alpha   90.00
_cell.angle_beta   90.00
_cell.angle_gamma   90.00
#
_symmetry.space_group_name_H-M   'P 1'
#
loop_
_entity.id
_entity.type
_entity.pdbx_description
1 polymer ?
#
loop_
_entity_poly.entity_id
_entity_poly.type
_entity_poly.pdbx_seq_one_letter_code
_entity_poly.pdbx_strand_id
1 'polypeptide(L)'
;DSASTATAYHCGVKANAKTVGLSAKAVAYECNTTFGNEVYSVLRRAKAQGRSVGIVTTTRVQHASPAAAYAHSVSRSWYSDADLPSSAHRHGCVDIATQLVTNFDIDVILGGGRMYMTPKGTPDPEYPTSSSRKGSRKDKKNLIDVWLKAKPNKKSHYVWHKKEFDEINVKTTDRLMGLFEPKDMKFEVFRNISRDPSIVEMTEKAIQILRKNPKGYFLFVEGGRIDHGHHDGIAKLALTEAVMFDHAIQRAARLTRESDTLTVVTADHSHVFTFGGNTPRGSTLFYK
;
A
#
# COMPACT_ATOMS: atom_id res chain seq x y z
N ASP A 1 -11.06 -2.94 -12.59
CA ASP A 1 -9.78 -2.24 -12.31
C ASP A 1 -9.32 -2.60 -10.91
N SER A 2 -8.07 -2.25 -10.55
CA SER A 2 -7.43 -2.61 -9.28
C SER A 2 -8.28 -2.37 -8.02
N ALA A 3 -9.14 -1.34 -8.00
CA ALA A 3 -9.98 -1.05 -6.83
C ALA A 3 -11.09 -2.08 -6.60
N SER A 4 -11.84 -2.41 -7.66
CA SER A 4 -12.91 -3.40 -7.60
C SER A 4 -12.40 -4.82 -7.33
N THR A 5 -11.25 -5.17 -7.94
CA THR A 5 -10.61 -6.47 -7.76
C THR A 5 -10.01 -6.59 -6.36
N ALA A 6 -9.40 -5.53 -5.83
CA ALA A 6 -8.94 -5.49 -4.45
C ALA A 6 -10.06 -5.64 -3.43
N THR A 7 -11.23 -5.07 -3.68
CA THR A 7 -12.40 -5.34 -2.84
C THR A 7 -12.79 -6.82 -2.87
N ALA A 8 -12.69 -7.48 -4.03
CA ALA A 8 -12.96 -8.91 -4.13
C ALA A 8 -11.97 -9.76 -3.30
N TYR A 9 -10.66 -9.60 -3.49
CA TYR A 9 -9.69 -10.47 -2.81
C TYR A 9 -9.39 -10.05 -1.35
N HIS A 10 -9.62 -8.79 -0.96
CA HIS A 10 -9.50 -8.38 0.45
C HIS A 10 -10.78 -8.58 1.25
N CYS A 11 -11.95 -8.32 0.67
CA CYS A 11 -13.22 -8.31 1.40
C CYS A 11 -14.09 -9.53 1.13
N GLY A 12 -13.87 -10.26 0.04
CA GLY A 12 -14.67 -11.42 -0.36
C GLY A 12 -15.96 -11.05 -1.10
N VAL A 13 -16.06 -9.81 -1.62
CA VAL A 13 -17.25 -9.31 -2.33
C VAL A 13 -16.81 -8.62 -3.62
N LYS A 14 -17.36 -9.03 -4.77
CA LYS A 14 -17.15 -8.31 -6.03
C LYS A 14 -17.84 -6.94 -5.98
N ALA A 15 -17.18 -5.93 -6.54
CA ALA A 15 -17.60 -4.53 -6.46
C ALA A 15 -17.55 -3.85 -7.83
N ASN A 16 -18.12 -2.64 -7.90
CA ASN A 16 -18.10 -1.83 -9.11
C ASN A 16 -16.72 -1.21 -9.34
N ALA A 17 -16.37 -1.01 -10.61
CA ALA A 17 -15.10 -0.40 -11.00
C ALA A 17 -14.88 0.94 -10.27
N LYS A 18 -13.63 1.22 -9.91
CA LYS A 18 -13.15 2.45 -9.25
C LYS A 18 -13.63 2.66 -7.81
N THR A 19 -14.46 1.77 -7.26
CA THR A 19 -14.86 1.77 -5.84
C THR A 19 -13.92 0.89 -5.01
N VAL A 20 -13.71 1.27 -3.74
CA VAL A 20 -12.76 0.64 -2.81
C VAL A 20 -13.52 0.23 -1.56
N GLY A 21 -13.52 -1.06 -1.22
CA GLY A 21 -14.10 -1.56 0.03
C GLY A 21 -15.62 -1.38 0.14
N LEU A 22 -16.33 -1.26 -0.98
CA LEU A 22 -17.78 -1.11 -1.04
C LEU A 22 -18.40 -2.24 -1.85
N SER A 23 -19.64 -2.62 -1.52
CA SER A 23 -20.43 -3.54 -2.34
C SER A 23 -20.83 -2.92 -3.69
N ALA A 24 -21.30 -3.74 -4.62
CA ALA A 24 -21.78 -3.29 -5.93
C ALA A 24 -23.06 -2.41 -5.89
N LYS A 25 -23.63 -2.16 -4.71
CA LYS A 25 -24.71 -1.16 -4.54
C LYS A 25 -24.18 0.28 -4.53
N ALA A 26 -22.90 0.48 -4.21
CA ALA A 26 -22.29 1.80 -4.26
C ALA A 26 -22.01 2.22 -5.71
N VAL A 27 -22.25 3.49 -6.01
CA VAL A 27 -22.05 4.07 -7.34
C VAL A 27 -20.78 4.89 -7.33
N ALA A 28 -19.92 4.68 -8.34
CA ALA A 28 -18.63 5.34 -8.40
C ALA A 28 -18.81 6.88 -8.40
N TYR A 29 -17.99 7.57 -7.61
CA TYR A 29 -18.00 9.02 -7.41
C TYR A 29 -19.23 9.61 -6.67
N GLU A 30 -20.24 8.80 -6.33
CA GLU A 30 -21.45 9.26 -5.63
C GLU A 30 -21.35 9.01 -4.13
N CYS A 31 -20.82 9.99 -3.39
CA CYS A 31 -20.50 9.85 -1.97
C CYS A 31 -21.65 9.32 -1.09
N ASN A 32 -22.88 9.78 -1.33
CA ASN A 32 -24.06 9.38 -0.58
C ASN A 32 -24.39 7.88 -0.70
N THR A 33 -23.85 7.18 -1.72
CA THR A 33 -24.01 5.74 -1.89
C THR A 33 -22.97 4.90 -1.12
N THR A 34 -22.06 5.54 -0.39
CA THR A 34 -21.04 4.86 0.45
C THR A 34 -21.68 4.16 1.65
N PHE A 35 -22.50 4.90 2.39
CA PHE A 35 -22.93 4.50 3.74
C PHE A 35 -23.94 3.36 3.69
N GLY A 36 -23.66 2.29 4.45
CA GLY A 36 -24.44 1.05 4.46
C GLY A 36 -24.00 0.04 3.40
N ASN A 37 -23.04 0.40 2.54
CA ASN A 37 -22.49 -0.47 1.50
C ASN A 37 -21.05 -0.90 1.78
N GLU A 38 -20.48 -0.58 2.95
CA GLU A 38 -19.14 -0.96 3.36
C GLU A 38 -18.99 -2.48 3.51
N VAL A 39 -17.90 -3.04 2.95
CA VAL A 39 -17.54 -4.46 3.10
C VAL A 39 -16.16 -4.58 3.74
N TYR A 40 -16.05 -5.40 4.78
CA TYR A 40 -14.87 -5.41 5.64
C TYR A 40 -13.81 -6.45 5.22
N SER A 41 -12.58 -5.98 5.09
CA SER A 41 -11.44 -6.78 4.67
C SER A 41 -11.09 -7.89 5.66
N VAL A 42 -10.37 -8.92 5.19
CA VAL A 42 -9.74 -9.93 6.05
C VAL A 42 -8.72 -9.27 6.98
N LEU A 43 -8.03 -8.21 6.53
CA LEU A 43 -7.09 -7.45 7.35
C LEU A 43 -7.80 -6.82 8.57
N ARG A 44 -8.93 -6.12 8.36
CA ARG A 44 -9.74 -5.58 9.46
C ARG A 44 -10.24 -6.66 10.41
N ARG A 45 -10.72 -7.79 9.87
CA ARG A 45 -11.21 -8.93 10.65
C ARG A 45 -10.10 -9.57 11.49
N ALA A 46 -8.90 -9.74 10.93
CA ALA A 46 -7.73 -10.24 11.66
C ALA A 46 -7.37 -9.30 12.83
N LYS A 47 -7.38 -7.99 12.59
CA LYS A 47 -7.15 -7.01 13.65
C LYS A 47 -8.20 -7.09 14.76
N ALA A 48 -9.48 -7.21 14.40
CA ALA A 48 -10.57 -7.35 15.37
C ALA A 48 -10.44 -8.62 16.24
N GLN A 49 -9.80 -9.67 15.74
CA GLN A 49 -9.49 -10.89 16.49
C GLN A 49 -8.20 -10.77 17.34
N GLY A 50 -7.59 -9.59 17.40
CA GLY A 50 -6.37 -9.32 18.17
C GLY A 50 -5.09 -9.79 17.49
N ARG A 51 -5.13 -10.16 16.20
CA ARG A 51 -3.93 -10.41 15.40
C ARG A 51 -3.27 -9.08 15.03
N SER A 52 -1.96 -9.11 14.78
CA SER A 52 -1.28 -7.95 14.20
C SER A 52 -1.54 -7.88 12.71
N VAL A 53 -1.51 -6.68 12.13
CA VAL A 53 -1.78 -6.51 10.70
C VAL A 53 -0.80 -5.57 10.04
N GLY A 54 -0.45 -5.85 8.78
CA GLY A 54 0.43 -4.99 8.01
C GLY A 54 0.15 -4.93 6.52
N ILE A 55 0.64 -3.86 5.91
CA ILE A 55 0.56 -3.54 4.50
C ILE A 55 1.97 -3.17 4.02
N VAL A 56 2.41 -3.80 2.94
CA VAL A 56 3.65 -3.52 2.22
C VAL A 56 3.32 -3.35 0.74
N THR A 57 3.77 -2.27 0.11
CA THR A 57 3.56 -2.04 -1.33
C THR A 57 4.68 -1.20 -1.92
N THR A 58 4.96 -1.35 -3.22
CA THR A 58 5.82 -0.42 -3.98
C THR A 58 5.07 0.79 -4.54
N THR A 59 3.76 0.88 -4.32
CA THR A 59 2.94 2.05 -4.67
C THR A 59 2.79 3.00 -3.48
N ARG A 60 2.07 4.10 -3.65
CA ARG A 60 1.55 4.86 -2.51
C ARG A 60 0.67 3.96 -1.64
N VAL A 61 0.78 4.01 -0.32
CA VAL A 61 -0.05 3.15 0.57
C VAL A 61 -1.55 3.47 0.50
N GLN A 62 -1.91 4.58 -0.14
CA GLN A 62 -3.27 5.00 -0.48
C GLN A 62 -3.75 4.51 -1.85
N HIS A 63 -2.94 3.74 -2.59
CA HIS A 63 -3.35 3.19 -3.89
C HIS A 63 -4.51 2.19 -3.72
N ALA A 64 -5.19 1.88 -4.81
CA ALA A 64 -6.42 1.08 -4.80
C ALA A 64 -6.26 -0.28 -4.10
N SER A 65 -5.20 -1.02 -4.42
CA SER A 65 -4.93 -2.35 -3.86
C SER A 65 -4.76 -2.33 -2.34
N PRO A 66 -3.80 -1.58 -1.75
CA PRO A 66 -3.68 -1.48 -0.30
C PRO A 66 -4.90 -0.81 0.33
N ALA A 67 -5.50 0.18 -0.33
CA ALA A 67 -6.65 0.91 0.20
C ALA A 67 -7.86 0.01 0.43
N ALA A 68 -8.16 -0.97 -0.43
CA ALA A 68 -9.29 -1.88 -0.21
C ALA A 68 -9.12 -2.75 1.06
N ALA A 69 -7.91 -2.87 1.60
CA ALA A 69 -7.68 -3.54 2.87
C ALA A 69 -8.14 -2.72 4.08
N TYR A 70 -8.33 -1.39 3.97
CA TYR A 70 -8.67 -0.54 5.11
C TYR A 70 -9.71 0.56 4.87
N ALA A 71 -9.93 1.00 3.64
CA ALA A 71 -10.76 2.12 3.27
C ALA A 71 -12.09 1.70 2.63
N HIS A 72 -13.06 2.61 2.70
CA HIS A 72 -14.36 2.55 2.06
C HIS A 72 -14.55 3.85 1.27
N SER A 73 -14.52 3.78 -0.05
CA SER A 73 -14.59 4.96 -0.92
C SER A 73 -15.24 4.63 -2.25
N VAL A 74 -16.17 5.49 -2.69
CA VAL A 74 -16.75 5.45 -4.05
C VAL A 74 -15.77 5.91 -5.13
N SER A 75 -14.56 6.34 -4.76
CA SER A 75 -13.52 6.73 -5.70
C SER A 75 -12.14 6.33 -5.19
N ARG A 76 -11.45 5.49 -5.97
CA ARG A 76 -10.03 5.12 -5.75
C ARG A 76 -9.05 6.30 -5.88
N SER A 77 -9.51 7.43 -6.41
CA SER A 77 -8.67 8.61 -6.66
C SER A 77 -8.72 9.65 -5.54
N TRP A 78 -9.51 9.41 -4.49
CA TRP A 78 -9.63 10.29 -3.33
C TRP A 78 -8.51 10.05 -2.31
N TYR A 79 -7.26 10.21 -2.74
CA TYR A 79 -6.07 9.90 -1.94
C TYR A 79 -5.96 10.81 -0.71
N SER A 80 -6.21 12.10 -0.88
CA SER A 80 -6.24 13.12 0.16
C SER A 80 -7.52 13.96 0.09
N ASP A 81 -7.78 14.78 1.10
CA ASP A 81 -8.90 15.73 1.11
C ASP A 81 -8.86 16.69 -0.09
N ALA A 82 -7.66 16.96 -0.64
CA ALA A 82 -7.50 17.80 -1.81
C ALA A 82 -8.16 17.24 -3.08
N ASP A 83 -8.36 15.92 -3.16
CA ASP A 83 -8.91 15.17 -4.29
C ASP A 83 -10.44 15.01 -4.23
N LEU A 84 -11.05 15.27 -3.06
CA LEU A 84 -12.49 15.16 -2.89
C LEU A 84 -13.19 16.41 -3.44
N PRO A 85 -14.29 16.25 -4.21
CA PRO A 85 -15.14 17.39 -4.56
C PRO A 85 -15.82 17.95 -3.31
N SER A 86 -16.19 19.24 -3.32
CA SER A 86 -16.85 19.88 -2.18
C SER A 86 -18.18 19.21 -1.80
N SER A 87 -18.88 18.59 -2.76
CA SER A 87 -20.08 17.80 -2.49
C SER A 87 -19.80 16.55 -1.66
N ALA A 88 -18.72 15.82 -1.95
CA ALA A 88 -18.32 14.63 -1.19
C ALA A 88 -17.96 14.97 0.26
N HIS A 89 -17.27 16.10 0.48
CA HIS A 89 -17.00 16.61 1.83
C HIS A 89 -18.29 16.89 2.61
N ARG A 90 -19.27 17.56 1.99
CA ARG A 90 -20.57 17.86 2.63
C ARG A 90 -21.36 16.59 2.95
N HIS A 91 -21.25 15.56 2.11
CA HIS A 91 -21.89 14.27 2.34
C HIS A 91 -21.09 13.36 3.30
N GLY A 92 -19.99 13.84 3.88
CA GLY A 92 -19.26 13.11 4.92
C GLY A 92 -18.29 12.04 4.40
N CYS A 93 -18.00 11.99 3.10
CA CYS A 93 -16.93 11.12 2.62
C CYS A 93 -15.57 11.61 3.10
N VAL A 94 -14.71 10.65 3.40
CA VAL A 94 -13.38 10.87 3.97
C VAL A 94 -12.33 10.34 3.01
N ASP A 95 -11.23 11.07 2.85
CA ASP A 95 -10.13 10.66 1.98
C ASP A 95 -9.41 9.40 2.46
N ILE A 96 -8.81 8.67 1.52
CA ILE A 96 -8.15 7.39 1.77
C ILE A 96 -7.01 7.53 2.78
N ALA A 97 -6.21 8.61 2.72
CA ALA A 97 -5.13 8.83 3.69
C ALA A 97 -5.66 9.02 5.12
N THR A 98 -6.76 9.75 5.31
CA THR A 98 -7.41 9.84 6.63
C THR A 98 -7.93 8.49 7.10
N GLN A 99 -8.57 7.72 6.21
CA GLN A 99 -9.10 6.39 6.53
C GLN A 99 -7.98 5.41 6.96
N LEU A 100 -6.79 5.51 6.36
CA LEU A 100 -5.60 4.70 6.72
C LEU A 100 -5.26 4.81 8.22
N VAL A 101 -5.45 5.98 8.82
CA VAL A 101 -5.04 6.24 10.20
C VAL A 101 -6.22 6.27 11.19
N THR A 102 -7.46 6.21 10.70
CA THR A 102 -8.67 6.36 11.54
C THR A 102 -9.61 5.15 11.52
N ASN A 103 -9.67 4.35 10.45
CA ASN A 103 -10.65 3.26 10.36
C ASN A 103 -10.37 2.13 11.37
N PHE A 104 -9.10 1.74 11.53
CA PHE A 104 -8.63 0.84 12.59
C PHE A 104 -7.10 0.89 12.69
N ASP A 105 -6.54 0.30 13.75
CA ASP A 105 -5.09 0.28 13.98
C ASP A 105 -4.37 -0.73 13.06
N ILE A 106 -3.44 -0.24 12.23
CA ILE A 106 -2.54 -1.06 11.42
C ILE A 106 -1.15 -0.99 12.05
N ASP A 107 -0.54 -2.15 12.32
CA ASP A 107 0.73 -2.23 13.05
C ASP A 107 1.93 -1.93 12.14
N VAL A 108 1.90 -2.34 10.87
CA VAL A 108 2.98 -2.04 9.91
C VAL A 108 2.40 -1.47 8.60
N ILE A 109 2.87 -0.29 8.18
CA ILE A 109 2.50 0.37 6.92
C ILE A 109 3.78 0.75 6.20
N LEU A 110 4.11 0.09 5.08
CA LEU A 110 5.34 0.33 4.32
C LEU A 110 5.03 0.55 2.83
N GLY A 111 5.53 1.65 2.26
CA GLY A 111 5.41 1.95 0.85
C GLY A 111 5.72 3.41 0.54
N GLY A 112 5.10 3.99 -0.48
CA GLY A 112 5.17 5.43 -0.75
C GLY A 112 3.97 6.20 -0.21
N GLY A 113 3.82 7.46 -0.62
CA GLY A 113 2.60 8.25 -0.44
C GLY A 113 2.68 9.35 0.62
N ARG A 114 3.89 9.86 0.91
CA ARG A 114 4.09 10.94 1.91
C ARG A 114 3.23 12.17 1.66
N MET A 115 3.07 12.57 0.39
CA MET A 115 2.46 13.86 0.05
C MET A 115 0.98 13.95 0.44
N TYR A 116 0.29 12.83 0.63
CA TYR A 116 -1.12 12.78 1.02
C TYR A 116 -1.32 12.86 2.54
N MET A 117 -0.22 12.79 3.31
CA MET A 117 -0.24 12.72 4.77
C MET A 117 0.03 14.06 5.44
N THR A 118 0.62 15.03 4.74
CA THR A 118 1.08 16.30 5.31
C THR A 118 0.34 17.53 4.74
N PRO A 119 0.26 18.62 5.51
CA PRO A 119 -0.38 19.86 5.10
C PRO A 119 0.15 20.41 3.78
N LYS A 120 -0.72 21.10 3.03
CA LYS A 120 -0.37 21.78 1.78
C LYS A 120 0.84 22.69 1.98
N GLY A 121 1.88 22.46 1.18
CA GLY A 121 3.11 23.26 1.20
C GLY A 121 4.23 22.72 2.10
N THR A 122 3.98 21.67 2.90
CA THR A 122 5.02 20.99 3.68
C THR A 122 6.09 20.43 2.73
N PRO A 123 7.38 20.82 2.85
CA PRO A 123 8.45 20.28 2.02
C PRO A 123 8.59 18.76 2.21
N ASP A 124 8.78 18.02 1.12
CA ASP A 124 9.12 16.60 1.21
C ASP A 124 10.55 16.45 1.73
N PRO A 125 10.82 15.57 2.72
CA PRO A 125 12.13 15.48 3.36
C PRO A 125 13.24 15.05 2.40
N GLU A 126 12.91 14.32 1.34
CA GLU A 126 13.88 13.85 0.35
C GLU A 126 14.01 14.80 -0.85
N TYR A 127 12.97 15.57 -1.14
CA TYR A 127 12.91 16.52 -2.26
C TYR A 127 12.47 17.93 -1.82
N PRO A 128 13.21 18.60 -0.91
CA PRO A 128 12.76 19.83 -0.25
C PRO A 128 12.56 21.01 -1.22
N THR A 129 13.28 21.01 -2.35
CA THR A 129 13.21 22.06 -3.38
C THR A 129 12.12 21.82 -4.42
N SER A 130 11.48 20.65 -4.43
CA SER A 130 10.47 20.31 -5.44
C SER A 130 9.08 20.78 -5.03
N SER A 131 8.50 21.72 -5.79
CA SER A 131 7.14 22.21 -5.55
C SER A 131 6.05 21.15 -5.75
N SER A 132 6.24 20.23 -6.70
CA SER A 132 5.27 19.19 -7.07
C SER A 132 5.22 18.00 -6.10
N ARG A 133 6.16 17.94 -5.14
CA ARG A 133 6.29 16.83 -4.16
C ARG A 133 5.89 17.24 -2.75
N LYS A 134 5.52 18.51 -2.54
CA LYS A 134 5.05 19.03 -1.26
C LYS A 134 3.76 18.33 -0.81
N GLY A 135 3.52 18.38 0.50
CA GLY A 135 2.25 17.96 1.09
C GLY A 135 1.06 18.59 0.36
N SER A 136 -0.03 17.84 0.27
CA SER A 136 -1.21 18.18 -0.54
C SER A 136 -2.43 18.57 0.29
N ARG A 137 -2.47 18.23 1.58
CA ARG A 137 -3.68 18.30 2.40
C ARG A 137 -4.16 19.73 2.64
N LYS A 138 -5.41 20.03 2.27
CA LYS A 138 -6.01 21.37 2.44
C LYS A 138 -6.58 21.58 3.85
N ASP A 139 -6.89 20.49 4.55
CA ASP A 139 -7.40 20.48 5.93
C ASP A 139 -6.35 20.78 7.02
N LYS A 140 -5.09 21.03 6.62
CA LYS A 140 -3.95 21.34 7.50
C LYS A 140 -3.59 20.23 8.49
N LYS A 141 -4.08 19.00 8.32
CA LYS A 141 -3.72 17.89 9.20
C LYS A 141 -2.38 17.28 8.83
N ASN A 142 -1.61 16.90 9.84
CA ASN A 142 -0.49 15.97 9.68
C ASN A 142 -0.93 14.58 10.15
N LEU A 143 -1.28 13.71 9.19
CA LEU A 143 -1.78 12.37 9.48
C LEU A 143 -0.71 11.41 10.02
N ILE A 144 0.57 11.69 9.76
CA ILE A 144 1.68 10.95 10.39
C ILE A 144 1.64 11.18 11.91
N ASP A 145 1.50 12.43 12.34
CA ASP A 145 1.39 12.77 13.76
C ASP A 145 0.13 12.18 14.40
N VAL A 146 -1.00 12.20 13.68
CA VAL A 146 -2.25 11.58 14.14
C VAL A 146 -2.02 10.09 14.40
N TRP A 147 -1.38 9.38 13.47
CA TRP A 147 -1.12 7.95 13.60
C TRP A 147 -0.13 7.63 14.74
N LEU A 148 0.93 8.43 14.89
CA LEU A 148 1.91 8.28 15.98
C LEU A 148 1.26 8.46 17.35
N LYS A 149 0.39 9.47 17.49
CA LYS A 149 -0.28 9.80 18.76
C LYS A 149 -1.48 8.91 19.08
N ALA A 150 -2.01 8.16 18.09
CA ALA A 150 -3.21 7.34 18.27
C ALA A 150 -3.06 6.19 19.29
N LYS A 151 -1.83 5.74 19.57
CA LYS A 151 -1.52 4.63 20.51
C LYS A 151 -0.35 5.00 21.42
N PRO A 152 -0.55 5.86 22.45
CA PRO A 152 0.53 6.35 23.30
C PRO A 152 1.25 5.25 24.08
N ASN A 153 0.57 4.11 24.33
CA ASN A 153 1.15 2.96 25.03
C ASN A 153 1.92 1.99 24.13
N LYS A 154 2.02 2.27 22.82
CA LYS A 154 2.76 1.45 21.86
C LYS A 154 3.96 2.23 21.32
N LYS A 155 5.11 1.56 21.19
CA LYS A 155 6.32 2.13 20.57
C LYS A 155 6.11 2.24 19.07
N SER A 156 5.67 3.42 18.65
CA SER A 156 5.35 3.75 17.26
C SER A 156 6.49 4.55 16.62
N HIS A 157 6.94 4.14 15.43
CA HIS A 157 7.99 4.82 14.68
C HIS A 157 7.49 5.23 13.29
N TYR A 158 7.90 6.43 12.87
CA TYR A 158 7.79 6.88 11.49
C TYR A 158 9.19 7.00 10.89
N VAL A 159 9.38 6.47 9.69
CA VAL A 159 10.63 6.55 8.93
C VAL A 159 10.35 6.89 7.47
N TRP A 160 11.28 7.55 6.80
CA TRP A 160 11.10 7.92 5.40
C TRP A 160 12.28 7.59 4.49
N HIS A 161 13.38 7.06 5.04
CA HIS A 161 14.52 6.59 4.25
C HIS A 161 15.13 5.30 4.80
N LYS A 162 16.00 4.69 4.00
CA LYS A 162 16.61 3.38 4.24
C LYS A 162 17.40 3.30 5.54
N LYS A 163 18.26 4.28 5.82
CA LYS A 163 19.05 4.29 7.06
C LYS A 163 18.18 4.24 8.34
N GLU A 164 17.18 5.10 8.48
CA GLU A 164 16.22 5.06 9.61
C GLU A 164 15.46 3.72 9.65
N PHE A 165 15.05 3.21 8.49
CA PHE A 165 14.38 1.92 8.37
C PHE A 165 15.26 0.75 8.86
N ASP A 166 16.56 0.78 8.56
CA ASP A 166 17.50 -0.24 8.99
C ASP A 166 17.74 -0.21 10.51
N GLU A 167 17.78 0.99 11.09
CA GLU A 167 17.93 1.24 12.53
C GLU A 167 16.72 0.80 13.36
N ILE A 168 15.56 0.50 12.75
CA ILE A 168 14.39 -0.01 13.46
C ILE A 168 14.71 -1.32 14.19
N ASN A 169 14.64 -1.25 15.52
CA ASN A 169 14.71 -2.42 16.39
C ASN A 169 13.38 -3.17 16.37
N VAL A 170 13.34 -4.26 15.61
CA VAL A 170 12.15 -5.10 15.44
C VAL A 170 11.68 -5.75 16.74
N LYS A 171 12.56 -5.94 17.74
CA LYS A 171 12.17 -6.55 19.02
C LYS A 171 11.27 -5.63 19.83
N THR A 172 11.54 -4.32 19.81
CA THR A 172 10.84 -3.33 20.65
C THR A 172 9.81 -2.49 19.90
N THR A 173 9.88 -2.40 18.57
CA THR A 173 8.93 -1.60 17.77
C THR A 173 7.57 -2.27 17.70
N ASP A 174 6.53 -1.63 18.21
CA ASP A 174 5.16 -2.16 18.16
C ASP A 174 4.45 -1.76 16.88
N ARG A 175 4.72 -0.55 16.39
CA ARG A 175 4.10 0.01 15.19
C ARG A 175 5.14 0.71 14.32
N LEU A 176 5.09 0.48 13.02
CA LEU A 176 5.99 1.11 12.05
C LEU A 176 5.22 1.67 10.85
N MET A 177 5.39 2.96 10.58
CA MET A 177 4.99 3.60 9.33
C MET A 177 6.24 4.03 8.57
N GLY A 178 6.49 3.42 7.42
CA GLY A 178 7.59 3.76 6.52
C GLY A 178 7.05 4.29 5.20
N LEU A 179 7.26 5.57 4.91
CA LEU A 179 6.81 6.20 3.67
C LEU A 179 8.00 6.73 2.88
N PHE A 180 8.42 5.99 1.84
CA PHE A 180 9.72 6.14 1.21
C PHE A 180 9.74 7.05 -0.02
N GLU A 181 8.59 7.41 -0.57
CA GLU A 181 8.49 8.39 -1.67
C GLU A 181 7.24 9.30 -1.50
N PRO A 182 7.19 10.49 -2.14
CA PRO A 182 6.02 11.37 -2.10
C PRO A 182 4.76 10.69 -2.65
N LYS A 183 4.90 9.92 -3.74
CA LYS A 183 3.84 9.14 -4.40
C LYS A 183 4.20 7.65 -4.38
N ASP A 184 4.33 7.03 -5.54
CA ASP A 184 4.72 5.63 -5.66
C ASP A 184 6.24 5.51 -5.49
N MET A 185 6.73 4.38 -4.97
CA MET A 185 8.18 4.15 -4.86
C MET A 185 8.82 4.13 -6.25
N LYS A 186 10.12 4.38 -6.36
CA LYS A 186 10.82 4.22 -7.66
C LYS A 186 10.70 2.77 -8.14
N PHE A 187 10.65 2.56 -9.45
CA PHE A 187 10.88 1.22 -10.01
C PHE A 187 12.24 0.69 -9.54
N GLU A 188 12.38 -0.61 -9.34
CA GLU A 188 13.57 -1.26 -8.81
C GLU A 188 14.82 -0.88 -9.62
N VAL A 189 14.71 -0.87 -10.96
CA VAL A 189 15.83 -0.49 -11.84
C VAL A 189 16.34 0.93 -11.63
N PHE A 190 15.55 1.79 -10.99
CA PHE A 190 15.87 3.18 -10.65
C PHE A 190 15.93 3.43 -9.14
N ARG A 191 15.84 2.38 -8.32
CA ARG A 191 15.84 2.49 -6.86
C ARG A 191 17.20 3.01 -6.39
N ASN A 192 17.19 4.03 -5.52
CA ASN A 192 18.41 4.44 -4.85
C ASN A 192 18.62 3.53 -3.64
N ILE A 193 19.51 2.55 -3.76
CA ILE A 193 19.71 1.52 -2.74
C ILE A 193 20.09 2.06 -1.35
N SER A 194 20.67 3.25 -1.28
CA SER A 194 21.07 3.90 -0.02
C SER A 194 19.93 4.71 0.61
N ARG A 195 18.85 4.98 -0.13
CA ARG A 195 17.71 5.81 0.31
C ARG A 195 16.40 5.04 0.41
N ASP A 196 16.20 4.06 -0.45
CA ASP A 196 14.93 3.36 -0.65
C ASP A 196 15.09 1.87 -0.31
N PRO A 197 14.31 1.30 0.63
CA PRO A 197 14.27 -0.14 0.83
C PRO A 197 13.59 -0.83 -0.36
N SER A 198 14.09 -2.02 -0.72
CA SER A 198 13.40 -2.91 -1.65
C SER A 198 12.14 -3.52 -1.03
N ILE A 199 11.23 -4.03 -1.86
CA ILE A 199 10.05 -4.79 -1.39
C ILE A 199 10.44 -6.02 -0.56
N VAL A 200 11.60 -6.62 -0.85
CA VAL A 200 12.16 -7.74 -0.08
C VAL A 200 12.47 -7.31 1.35
N GLU A 201 13.17 -6.19 1.51
CA GLU A 201 13.54 -5.64 2.82
C GLU A 201 12.31 -5.16 3.61
N MET A 202 11.35 -4.49 2.94
CA MET A 202 10.09 -4.08 3.56
C MET A 202 9.28 -5.28 4.06
N THR A 203 9.17 -6.33 3.24
CA THR A 203 8.45 -7.56 3.60
C THR A 203 9.10 -8.25 4.81
N GLU A 204 10.43 -8.36 4.80
CA GLU A 204 11.17 -8.90 5.93
C GLU A 204 10.90 -8.11 7.22
N LYS A 205 11.08 -6.78 7.20
CA LYS A 205 10.87 -5.95 8.39
C LYS A 205 9.44 -6.06 8.91
N ALA A 206 8.46 -6.10 8.01
CA ALA A 206 7.06 -6.29 8.38
C ALA A 206 6.84 -7.62 9.10
N ILE A 207 7.29 -8.75 8.52
CA ILE A 207 7.19 -10.07 9.16
C ILE A 207 7.88 -10.08 10.52
N GLN A 208 9.07 -9.49 10.62
CA GLN A 208 9.85 -9.45 11.85
C GLN A 208 9.14 -8.72 13.00
N ILE A 209 8.42 -7.65 12.70
CA ILE A 209 7.63 -6.89 13.68
C ILE A 209 6.33 -7.63 14.01
N LEU A 210 5.59 -8.08 12.99
CA LEU A 210 4.26 -8.67 13.14
C LEU A 210 4.27 -10.03 13.86
N ARG A 211 5.30 -10.86 13.62
CA ARG A 211 5.42 -12.21 14.20
C ARG A 211 5.56 -12.24 15.72
N LYS A 212 5.80 -11.08 16.36
CA LYS A 212 5.86 -10.98 17.81
C LYS A 212 4.51 -11.23 18.48
N ASN A 213 3.41 -11.08 17.75
CA ASN A 213 2.08 -11.33 18.30
C ASN A 213 1.78 -12.84 18.30
N PRO A 214 1.61 -13.48 19.47
CA PRO A 214 1.35 -14.92 19.56
C PRO A 214 -0.02 -15.32 18.98
N LYS A 215 -0.95 -14.37 18.78
CA LYS A 215 -2.20 -14.62 18.06
C LYS A 215 -2.00 -14.71 16.54
N GLY A 216 -0.79 -14.48 16.04
CA GLY A 216 -0.44 -14.42 14.62
C GLY A 216 -0.72 -13.06 13.99
N TYR A 217 -0.60 -13.00 12.66
CA TYR A 217 -0.76 -11.76 11.91
C TYR A 217 -1.40 -11.99 10.53
N PHE A 218 -1.87 -10.91 9.93
CA PHE A 218 -2.21 -10.83 8.51
C PHE A 218 -1.29 -9.81 7.84
N LEU A 219 -0.66 -10.17 6.72
CA LEU A 219 0.23 -9.29 5.97
C LEU A 219 -0.18 -9.28 4.51
N PHE A 220 -0.39 -8.09 3.96
CA PHE A 220 -0.54 -7.88 2.52
C PHE A 220 0.76 -7.31 1.95
N VAL A 221 1.25 -7.92 0.86
CA VAL A 221 2.45 -7.49 0.13
C VAL A 221 2.10 -7.33 -1.35
N GLU A 222 2.37 -6.17 -1.92
CA GLU A 222 2.02 -5.85 -3.31
C GLU A 222 3.24 -5.41 -4.13
N GLY A 223 3.54 -6.15 -5.21
CA GLY A 223 4.41 -5.72 -6.30
C GLY A 223 3.70 -4.75 -7.25
N GLY A 224 3.16 -3.65 -6.73
CA GLY A 224 2.16 -2.85 -7.46
C GLY A 224 2.68 -2.08 -8.67
N ARG A 225 4.00 -1.92 -8.80
CA ARG A 225 4.58 -1.27 -9.99
C ARG A 225 4.74 -2.20 -11.20
N ILE A 226 4.46 -3.51 -11.09
CA ILE A 226 4.33 -4.40 -12.25
C ILE A 226 3.28 -3.84 -13.22
N ASP A 227 2.11 -3.47 -12.68
CA ASP A 227 0.99 -2.86 -13.40
C ASP A 227 1.41 -1.55 -14.09
N HIS A 228 2.11 -0.66 -13.36
CA HIS A 228 2.62 0.59 -13.92
C HIS A 228 3.59 0.37 -15.09
N GLY A 229 4.49 -0.61 -14.98
CA GLY A 229 5.42 -0.94 -16.07
C GLY A 229 4.70 -1.44 -17.32
N HIS A 230 3.61 -2.21 -17.16
CA HIS A 230 2.77 -2.63 -18.28
C HIS A 230 1.94 -1.48 -18.85
N HIS A 231 1.41 -0.58 -18.01
CA HIS A 231 0.71 0.62 -18.47
C HIS A 231 1.61 1.56 -19.30
N ASP A 232 2.89 1.67 -18.94
CA ASP A 232 3.87 2.44 -19.70
C ASP A 232 4.30 1.73 -21.00
N GLY A 233 3.90 0.47 -21.22
CA GLY A 233 4.34 -0.34 -22.36
C GLY A 233 5.81 -0.78 -22.26
N ILE A 234 6.42 -0.69 -21.08
CA ILE A 234 7.85 -0.99 -20.86
C ILE A 234 7.98 -2.32 -20.09
N ALA A 235 7.99 -3.43 -20.84
CA ALA A 235 8.10 -4.77 -20.27
C ALA A 235 9.33 -4.97 -19.35
N LYS A 236 10.44 -4.26 -19.62
CA LYS A 236 11.63 -4.29 -18.75
C LYS A 236 11.33 -3.80 -17.33
N LEU A 237 10.50 -2.77 -17.18
CA LEU A 237 10.08 -2.28 -15.87
C LEU A 237 9.14 -3.30 -15.21
N ALA A 238 8.10 -3.74 -15.92
CA ALA A 238 7.11 -4.67 -15.39
C ALA A 238 7.73 -5.99 -14.89
N LEU A 239 8.60 -6.59 -15.70
CA LEU A 239 9.20 -7.89 -15.36
C LEU A 239 10.30 -7.79 -14.32
N THR A 240 11.03 -6.67 -14.25
CA THR A 240 11.99 -6.47 -13.15
C THR A 240 11.26 -6.28 -11.81
N GLU A 241 10.14 -5.57 -11.79
CA GLU A 241 9.27 -5.51 -10.60
C GLU A 241 8.74 -6.89 -10.22
N ALA A 242 8.36 -7.72 -11.20
CA ALA A 242 7.88 -9.08 -10.96
C ALA A 242 8.96 -9.97 -10.35
N VAL A 243 10.21 -9.86 -10.81
CA VAL A 243 11.36 -10.56 -10.19
C VAL A 243 11.55 -10.14 -8.74
N MET A 244 11.44 -8.84 -8.42
CA MET A 244 11.57 -8.38 -7.03
C MET A 244 10.40 -8.81 -6.14
N PHE A 245 9.19 -8.89 -6.69
CA PHE A 245 8.04 -9.45 -5.98
C PHE A 245 8.24 -10.94 -5.69
N ASP A 246 8.75 -11.72 -6.64
CA ASP A 246 9.12 -13.14 -6.43
C ASP A 246 10.20 -13.30 -5.34
N HIS A 247 11.22 -12.45 -5.35
CA HIS A 247 12.22 -12.43 -4.27
C HIS A 247 11.61 -12.11 -2.90
N ALA A 248 10.58 -11.26 -2.82
CA ALA A 248 9.88 -10.97 -1.58
C ALA A 248 9.06 -12.18 -1.10
N ILE A 249 8.41 -12.92 -2.02
CA ILE A 249 7.72 -14.18 -1.74
C ILE A 249 8.72 -15.20 -1.18
N GLN A 250 9.86 -15.40 -1.86
CA GLN A 250 10.92 -16.29 -1.38
C GLN A 250 11.42 -15.88 0.00
N ARG A 251 11.59 -14.58 0.26
CA ARG A 251 12.01 -14.09 1.57
C ARG A 251 10.97 -14.37 2.65
N ALA A 252 9.69 -14.18 2.37
CA ALA A 252 8.61 -14.51 3.29
C ALA A 252 8.57 -16.00 3.63
N ALA A 253 8.72 -16.88 2.63
CA ALA A 253 8.78 -18.33 2.82
C ALA A 253 9.94 -18.75 3.75
N ARG A 254 11.10 -18.09 3.66
CA ARG A 254 12.23 -18.33 4.57
C ARG A 254 12.02 -17.84 6.01
N LEU A 255 11.06 -16.93 6.23
CA LEU A 255 10.81 -16.31 7.54
C LEU A 255 9.58 -16.88 8.25
N THR A 256 8.85 -17.78 7.61
CA THR A 256 7.59 -18.36 8.08
C THR A 256 7.62 -19.89 7.98
N ARG A 257 6.63 -20.57 8.58
CA ARG A 257 6.50 -22.03 8.49
C ARG A 257 5.16 -22.37 7.87
N GLU A 258 5.15 -23.22 6.85
CA GLU A 258 3.91 -23.61 6.16
C GLU A 258 2.90 -24.30 7.08
N SER A 259 3.37 -24.93 8.17
CA SER A 259 2.49 -25.57 9.17
C SER A 259 1.61 -24.60 9.96
N ASP A 260 1.98 -23.32 10.03
CA ASP A 260 1.24 -22.28 10.75
C ASP A 260 0.95 -21.01 9.91
N THR A 261 1.39 -20.98 8.65
CA THR A 261 1.30 -19.82 7.76
C THR A 261 0.72 -20.22 6.40
N LEU A 262 -0.48 -19.70 6.09
CA LEU A 262 -1.04 -19.75 4.74
C LEU A 262 -0.49 -18.58 3.91
N THR A 263 0.22 -18.89 2.83
CA THR A 263 0.70 -17.90 1.85
C THR A 263 -0.08 -18.06 0.54
N VAL A 264 -0.65 -16.97 0.04
CA VAL A 264 -1.37 -16.93 -1.24
C VAL A 264 -0.72 -15.90 -2.15
N VAL A 265 -0.33 -16.32 -3.35
CA VAL A 265 0.18 -15.44 -4.42
C VAL A 265 -0.85 -15.42 -5.54
N THR A 266 -1.21 -14.22 -5.98
CA THR A 266 -2.20 -14.03 -7.04
C THR A 266 -2.00 -12.68 -7.73
N ALA A 267 -2.79 -12.42 -8.76
CA ALA A 267 -2.88 -11.13 -9.44
C ALA A 267 -4.31 -10.59 -9.36
N ASP A 268 -4.45 -9.28 -9.33
CA ASP A 268 -5.76 -8.62 -9.33
C ASP A 268 -6.38 -8.62 -10.73
N HIS A 269 -5.57 -8.44 -11.78
CA HIS A 269 -5.91 -8.67 -13.18
C HIS A 269 -4.64 -8.87 -14.03
N SER A 270 -4.83 -9.20 -15.32
CA SER A 270 -3.75 -9.28 -16.31
C SER A 270 -3.56 -7.94 -17.05
N HIS A 271 -2.64 -7.93 -18.02
CA HIS A 271 -2.47 -6.91 -19.04
C HIS A 271 -2.50 -7.55 -20.44
N VAL A 272 -2.59 -6.73 -21.49
CA VAL A 272 -2.51 -7.17 -22.90
C VAL A 272 -1.08 -7.49 -23.35
N PHE A 273 -0.20 -7.92 -22.44
CA PHE A 273 1.17 -8.30 -22.74
C PHE A 273 1.20 -9.69 -23.41
N THR A 274 1.89 -9.79 -24.53
CA THR A 274 2.11 -11.05 -25.24
C THR A 274 3.61 -11.23 -25.51
N PHE A 275 4.11 -12.44 -25.32
CA PHE A 275 5.46 -12.85 -25.72
C PHE A 275 5.35 -14.00 -26.73
N GLY A 276 5.98 -13.86 -27.89
CA GLY A 276 5.89 -14.83 -28.98
C GLY A 276 7.04 -14.69 -29.98
N GLY A 277 6.89 -15.30 -31.15
CA GLY A 277 7.94 -15.39 -32.17
C GLY A 277 8.86 -16.60 -31.98
N ASN A 278 9.79 -16.78 -32.93
CA ASN A 278 10.71 -17.93 -32.97
C ASN A 278 12.02 -17.63 -32.20
N THR A 279 11.91 -17.20 -30.95
CA THR A 279 13.09 -16.84 -30.13
C THR A 279 13.82 -18.10 -29.65
N PRO A 280 15.12 -18.29 -29.95
CA PRO A 280 15.89 -19.42 -29.46
C PRO A 280 15.94 -19.48 -27.92
N ARG A 281 16.11 -20.70 -27.38
CA ARG A 281 16.29 -20.88 -25.93
C ARG A 281 17.56 -20.19 -25.45
N GLY A 282 17.45 -19.45 -24.35
CA GLY A 282 18.57 -18.69 -23.76
C GLY A 282 18.73 -17.28 -24.33
N SER A 283 17.94 -16.88 -25.33
CA SER A 283 17.89 -15.50 -25.79
C SER A 283 17.34 -14.57 -24.70
N THR A 284 17.87 -13.35 -24.65
CA THR A 284 17.32 -12.28 -23.80
C THR A 284 15.89 -11.97 -24.22
N LEU A 285 15.03 -11.71 -23.23
CA LEU A 285 13.65 -11.29 -23.46
C LEU A 285 13.56 -9.88 -24.04
N PHE A 286 14.55 -9.03 -23.75
CA PHE A 286 14.63 -7.67 -24.25
C PHE A 286 15.68 -7.60 -25.36
N TYR A 287 15.33 -6.99 -26.49
CA TYR A 287 16.32 -6.56 -27.47
C TYR A 287 17.28 -5.55 -26.82
N LYS A 288 18.56 -5.61 -27.20
CA LYS A 288 19.57 -4.65 -26.75
C LYS A 288 19.28 -3.25 -27.29
#